data_AF-A0A3D1AXJ7-F1
#
_entry.id   AF-A0A3D1AXJ7-F1
#
_cell.length_a   1.000
_cell.length_b   1.000
_cell.length_c   1.000
_cell.angle_alpha   90.00
_cell.angle_beta   90.00
_cell.angle_gamma   90.00
#
_symmetry.space_group_name_H-M   'P 1'
#
loop_
_entity.id
_entity.type
_entity.pdbx_description
1 polymer ?
#
loop_
_entity_poly.entity_id
_entity_poly.type
_entity_poly.pdbx_seq_one_letter_code
_entity_poly.pdbx_strand_id
1 'polypeptide(L)'
;MSAELQSNILKRGFTRRSLGKMMTLMTAGAALPFYNEPALAQLSNRGPVPEDAVKIDANENPLGPCPQAADAIHNIVQKGGRYHFEITADLAKTLAGVEGLKPEYVIPFAGSSDPLHRTVLAFTSPSKALVIGDPGYEA
;
A
#
# COMPACT_ATOMS: atom_id res chain seq x y z
N MET A 1 -12.27 -29.44 -3.07
CA MET A 1 -13.06 -30.08 -4.16
C MET A 1 -12.78 -31.58 -4.10
N SER A 2 -13.77 -32.46 -4.03
CA SER A 2 -13.52 -33.91 -3.80
C SER A 2 -12.87 -34.57 -5.04
N ALA A 3 -12.02 -35.58 -4.81
CA ALA A 3 -11.31 -36.30 -5.87
C ALA A 3 -12.28 -36.98 -6.87
N GLU A 4 -13.44 -37.39 -6.38
CA GLU A 4 -14.51 -38.00 -7.17
C GLU A 4 -15.15 -36.99 -8.13
N LEU A 5 -15.29 -35.73 -7.71
CA LEU A 5 -15.81 -34.65 -8.54
C LEU A 5 -14.83 -34.29 -9.67
N GLN A 6 -13.51 -34.26 -9.39
CA GLN A 6 -12.49 -34.05 -10.42
C GLN A 6 -12.50 -35.15 -11.50
N SER A 7 -12.57 -36.42 -11.10
CA SER A 7 -12.62 -37.57 -12.01
C SER A 7 -13.88 -37.56 -12.90
N ASN A 8 -15.02 -37.18 -12.34
CA ASN A 8 -16.28 -37.09 -13.07
C ASN A 8 -16.29 -35.93 -14.09
N ILE A 9 -15.70 -34.78 -13.74
CA ILE A 9 -15.55 -33.62 -14.63
C ILE A 9 -14.62 -33.96 -15.81
N LEU A 10 -13.49 -34.63 -15.53
CA LEU A 10 -12.54 -35.06 -16.55
C LEU A 10 -13.16 -36.06 -17.54
N LYS A 11 -14.03 -36.96 -17.08
CA LYS A 11 -14.68 -37.97 -17.93
C LYS A 11 -15.86 -37.44 -18.76
N ARG A 12 -16.67 -36.51 -18.23
CA ARG A 12 -17.88 -35.99 -18.91
C ARG A 12 -17.64 -34.76 -19.79
N GLY A 13 -16.51 -34.08 -19.62
CA GLY A 13 -16.26 -32.79 -20.26
C GLY A 13 -17.16 -31.66 -19.72
N PHE A 14 -16.83 -30.41 -20.06
CA PHE A 14 -17.62 -29.27 -19.64
C PHE A 14 -18.88 -29.15 -20.51
N THR A 15 -20.05 -29.38 -19.90
CA THR A 15 -21.33 -29.13 -20.58
C THR A 15 -21.59 -27.63 -20.67
N ARG A 16 -22.34 -27.18 -21.68
CA ARG A 16 -22.80 -25.78 -21.80
C ARG A 16 -23.53 -25.30 -20.54
N ARG A 17 -24.23 -26.19 -19.84
CA ARG A 17 -24.88 -25.92 -18.56
C ARG A 17 -23.88 -25.71 -17.43
N SER A 18 -22.82 -26.50 -17.36
CA SER A 18 -21.73 -26.33 -16.40
C SER A 18 -21.01 -25.00 -16.64
N LEU A 19 -20.76 -24.65 -17.91
CA LEU A 19 -20.20 -23.35 -18.28
C LEU A 19 -21.13 -22.20 -17.87
N GLY A 20 -22.43 -22.30 -18.16
CA GLY A 20 -23.41 -21.30 -17.73
C GLY A 20 -23.46 -21.12 -16.21
N LYS A 21 -23.39 -22.20 -15.43
CA LYS A 21 -23.33 -22.14 -13.95
C LYS A 21 -22.06 -21.46 -13.45
N MET A 22 -20.89 -21.80 -14.02
CA MET A 22 -19.62 -21.15 -13.66
C MET A 22 -19.62 -19.67 -14.02
N MET A 23 -20.11 -19.31 -15.21
CA MET A 23 -20.25 -17.92 -15.63
C MET A 23 -21.20 -17.16 -14.71
N THR A 24 -22.34 -17.74 -14.34
CA THR A 24 -23.30 -17.12 -13.41
C THR A 24 -22.66 -16.86 -12.04
N LEU A 25 -21.88 -17.82 -11.49
CA LEU A 25 -21.16 -17.64 -10.23
C LEU A 25 -20.08 -16.55 -10.31
N MET A 26 -19.33 -16.51 -11.41
CA MET A 26 -18.30 -15.48 -11.64
C MET A 26 -18.91 -14.09 -11.81
N THR A 27 -20.00 -13.96 -12.58
CA THR A 27 -20.71 -12.69 -12.79
C THR A 27 -21.39 -12.20 -11.51
N ALA A 28 -22.05 -13.10 -10.75
CA ALA A 28 -22.65 -12.75 -9.46
C ALA A 28 -21.58 -12.33 -8.45
N GLY A 29 -20.42 -13.01 -8.41
CA GLY A 29 -19.30 -12.65 -7.54
C GLY A 29 -18.67 -11.29 -7.88
N ALA A 30 -18.61 -10.92 -9.16
CA ALA A 30 -18.06 -9.63 -9.60
C ALA A 30 -19.00 -8.44 -9.33
N ALA A 31 -20.30 -8.69 -9.12
CA ALA A 31 -21.28 -7.67 -8.77
C ALA A 31 -21.44 -7.48 -7.25
N LEU A 32 -20.85 -8.36 -6.44
CA LEU A 32 -20.83 -8.18 -4.99
C LEU A 32 -19.87 -7.05 -4.65
N PRO A 33 -20.34 -5.98 -4.01
CA PRO A 33 -19.44 -4.96 -3.53
C PRO A 33 -18.60 -5.56 -2.41
N PHE A 34 -17.31 -5.76 -2.66
CA PHE A 34 -16.33 -6.00 -1.60
C PHE A 34 -16.03 -4.68 -0.87
N TYR A 35 -17.06 -4.02 -0.36
CA TYR A 35 -16.94 -2.90 0.58
C TYR A 35 -16.85 -3.51 1.98
N ASN A 36 -15.70 -4.07 2.34
CA ASN A 36 -15.41 -4.26 3.75
C ASN A 36 -14.94 -2.90 4.34
N GLU A 37 -15.16 -2.69 5.64
CA GLU A 37 -14.71 -1.45 6.31
C GLU A 37 -13.24 -1.11 6.03
N PRO A 38 -12.30 -2.07 5.96
CA PRO A 38 -10.92 -1.81 5.54
C PRO A 38 -10.82 -1.17 4.15
N ALA A 39 -11.47 -1.75 3.12
CA ALA A 39 -11.44 -1.21 1.76
C ALA A 39 -12.03 0.21 1.68
N LEU A 40 -13.02 0.54 2.51
CA LEU A 40 -13.55 1.91 2.61
C LEU A 40 -12.60 2.86 3.36
N ALA A 41 -11.87 2.37 4.37
CA ALA A 41 -10.86 3.16 5.09
C ALA A 41 -9.64 3.49 4.21
N GLN A 42 -9.28 2.64 3.25
CA GLN A 42 -8.22 2.92 2.28
C GLN A 42 -8.58 4.03 1.27
N LEU A 43 -9.87 4.34 1.13
CA LEU A 43 -10.42 5.28 0.15
C LEU A 43 -10.23 6.75 0.61
N SER A 44 -8.98 7.12 0.91
CA SER A 44 -8.62 8.52 1.20
C SER A 44 -8.70 9.41 -0.04
N ASN A 45 -8.56 8.83 -1.24
CA ASN A 45 -8.77 9.54 -2.50
C ASN A 45 -10.24 9.48 -2.91
N ARG A 46 -11.01 10.51 -2.51
CA ARG A 46 -12.43 10.66 -2.83
C ARG A 46 -12.70 11.29 -4.21
N GLY A 47 -11.66 11.48 -5.02
CA GLY A 47 -11.74 12.29 -6.24
C GLY A 47 -11.78 13.80 -5.94
N PRO A 48 -12.22 14.61 -6.91
CA PRO A 48 -12.27 16.06 -6.74
C PRO A 48 -13.20 16.46 -5.58
N VAL A 49 -12.68 17.27 -4.66
CA VAL A 49 -13.45 17.93 -3.61
C VAL A 49 -13.60 19.42 -3.94
N PRO A 50 -14.65 20.11 -3.45
CA PRO A 50 -14.77 21.56 -3.58
C PRO A 50 -13.51 22.30 -3.09
N GLU A 51 -13.19 23.45 -3.70
CA GLU A 51 -11.99 24.22 -3.34
C GLU A 51 -12.01 24.73 -1.88
N ASP A 52 -13.20 24.99 -1.35
CA ASP A 52 -13.46 25.44 0.01
C ASP A 52 -13.73 24.28 0.99
N ALA A 53 -13.55 23.03 0.56
CA ALA A 53 -13.77 21.87 1.41
C ALA A 53 -12.75 21.80 2.56
N VAL A 54 -13.24 21.49 3.76
CA VAL A 54 -12.40 21.18 4.91
C VAL A 54 -11.85 19.75 4.77
N LYS A 55 -10.56 19.62 4.48
CA LYS A 55 -9.86 18.33 4.31
C LYS A 55 -9.38 17.79 5.67
N ILE A 56 -10.01 16.73 6.17
CA ILE A 56 -9.69 16.08 7.46
C ILE A 56 -9.75 14.55 7.37
N ASP A 57 -9.42 13.99 6.21
CA ASP A 57 -9.68 12.60 5.83
C ASP A 57 -8.43 11.76 5.52
N ALA A 58 -7.25 12.38 5.49
CA ALA A 58 -6.00 11.72 5.11
C ALA A 58 -4.84 11.93 6.11
N ASN A 59 -5.14 12.41 7.34
CA ASN A 59 -4.14 12.72 8.38
C ASN A 59 -3.03 13.70 7.92
N GLU A 60 -3.34 14.55 6.95
CA GLU A 60 -2.43 15.60 6.48
C GLU A 60 -2.23 16.68 7.57
N ASN A 61 -1.08 17.33 7.57
CA ASN A 61 -0.84 18.50 8.41
C ASN A 61 -1.26 19.79 7.66
N PRO A 62 -2.35 20.48 8.06
CA PRO A 62 -2.83 21.67 7.36
C PRO A 62 -1.92 22.89 7.53
N LEU A 63 -0.99 22.87 8.48
CA LEU A 63 -0.02 23.97 8.68
C LEU A 63 1.10 23.97 7.64
N GLY A 64 1.27 22.87 6.91
CA GLY A 64 2.38 22.70 5.98
C GLY A 64 3.74 22.53 6.69
N PRO A 65 4.84 22.54 5.91
CA PRO A 65 6.19 22.47 6.46
C PRO A 65 6.57 23.75 7.22
N CYS A 66 7.55 23.65 8.14
CA CYS A 66 8.12 24.84 8.77
C CYS A 66 8.83 25.74 7.73
N PRO A 67 9.00 27.05 8.00
CA PRO A 67 9.60 27.99 7.04
C PRO A 67 10.97 27.53 6.51
N GLN A 68 11.82 26.99 7.39
CA GLN A 68 13.15 26.52 7.04
C GLN A 68 13.11 25.33 6.06
N ALA A 69 12.13 24.42 6.23
CA ALA A 69 11.94 23.30 5.32
C ALA A 69 11.38 23.77 3.98
N ALA A 70 10.45 24.73 3.97
CA ALA A 70 9.93 25.33 2.74
C ALA A 70 11.05 26.00 1.92
N ASP A 71 11.93 26.76 2.57
CA ASP A 71 13.08 27.40 1.92
C ASP A 71 14.06 26.36 1.35
N ALA A 72 14.35 25.30 2.10
CA ALA A 72 15.22 24.21 1.63
C ALA A 72 14.64 23.50 0.40
N ILE A 73 13.33 23.24 0.40
CA ILE A 73 12.61 22.64 -0.74
C ILE A 73 12.70 23.58 -1.95
N HIS A 74 12.40 24.87 -1.80
CA HIS A 74 12.49 25.84 -2.88
C HIS A 74 13.89 25.85 -3.54
N ASN A 75 14.93 25.84 -2.71
CA ASN A 75 16.32 25.91 -3.16
C ASN A 75 16.83 24.63 -3.86
N ILE A 76 16.29 23.45 -3.51
CA ILE A 76 16.74 22.17 -4.10
C ILE A 76 16.04 21.85 -5.42
N VAL A 77 14.82 22.37 -5.66
CA VAL A 77 14.00 22.03 -6.84
C VAL A 77 14.75 22.22 -8.17
N GLN A 78 15.46 23.34 -8.35
CA GLN A 78 16.21 23.61 -9.60
C GLN A 78 17.41 22.68 -9.81
N LYS A 79 17.86 21.99 -8.76
CA LYS A 79 19.01 21.06 -8.82
C LYS A 79 18.56 19.62 -9.11
N GLY A 80 17.27 19.30 -8.98
CA GLY A 80 16.71 17.95 -9.11
C GLY A 80 16.86 17.26 -10.47
N GLY A 81 17.48 17.90 -11.47
CA GLY A 81 17.79 17.28 -12.75
C GLY A 81 18.94 16.25 -12.72
N ARG A 82 19.57 16.03 -11.56
CA ARG A 82 20.65 15.07 -11.35
C ARG A 82 20.41 14.26 -10.08
N TYR A 83 21.02 13.08 -10.00
CA TYR A 83 21.00 12.27 -8.79
C TYR A 83 21.86 12.92 -7.71
N HIS A 84 21.30 13.01 -6.49
CA HIS A 84 21.91 13.60 -5.31
C HIS A 84 22.12 12.54 -4.22
N PHE A 85 22.92 11.53 -4.52
CA PHE A 85 23.15 10.40 -3.61
C PHE A 85 23.76 10.83 -2.28
N GLU A 86 24.58 11.87 -2.30
CA GLU A 86 25.19 12.49 -1.11
C GLU A 86 24.13 12.98 -0.11
N ILE A 87 23.06 13.60 -0.61
CA ILE A 87 21.99 14.14 0.24
C ILE A 87 21.23 13.01 0.94
N THR A 88 21.02 11.88 0.24
CA THR A 88 20.39 10.70 0.84
C THR A 88 21.26 10.09 1.95
N ALA A 89 22.57 10.04 1.77
CA ALA A 89 23.50 9.57 2.81
C ALA A 89 23.53 10.51 4.02
N ASP A 90 23.55 11.83 3.77
CA ASP A 90 23.51 12.85 4.82
C ASP A 90 22.20 12.81 5.63
N LEU A 91 21.07 12.53 4.97
CA LEU A 91 19.78 12.31 5.64
C LEU A 91 19.86 11.13 6.61
N ALA A 92 20.38 9.99 6.15
CA ALA A 92 20.50 8.79 6.99
C ALA A 92 21.40 9.04 8.21
N LYS A 93 22.54 9.71 7.99
CA LYS A 93 23.47 10.09 9.06
C LYS A 93 22.84 11.07 10.05
N THR A 94 22.13 12.08 9.56
CA THR A 94 21.46 13.08 10.40
C THR A 94 20.40 12.43 11.27
N LEU A 95 19.53 11.61 10.69
CA LEU A 95 18.47 10.91 11.42
C LEU A 95 19.06 9.96 12.47
N ALA A 96 20.08 9.17 12.09
CA ALA A 96 20.78 8.31 13.04
C ALA A 96 21.37 9.11 14.22
N GLY A 97 21.96 10.28 13.96
CA GLY A 97 22.49 11.16 15.00
C GLY A 97 21.42 11.71 15.94
N VAL A 98 20.26 12.13 15.40
CA VAL A 98 19.11 12.62 16.18
C VAL A 98 18.55 11.51 17.08
N GLU A 99 18.44 10.29 16.57
CA GLU A 99 17.87 9.14 17.29
C GLU A 99 18.91 8.37 18.15
N GLY A 100 20.19 8.76 18.12
CA GLY A 100 21.26 8.05 18.84
C GLY A 100 21.56 6.64 18.29
N LEU A 101 21.31 6.40 17.01
CA LEU A 101 21.49 5.13 16.33
C LEU A 101 22.78 5.10 15.49
N LYS A 102 23.15 3.89 15.04
CA LYS A 102 24.18 3.73 14.01
C LYS A 102 23.61 4.09 12.63
N PRO A 103 24.38 4.75 11.74
CA PRO A 103 23.92 5.10 10.40
C PRO A 103 23.40 3.89 9.60
N GLU A 104 23.99 2.70 9.80
CA GLU A 104 23.60 1.49 9.08
C GLU A 104 22.22 0.95 9.47
N TYR A 105 21.59 1.51 10.52
CA TYR A 105 20.23 1.17 10.93
C TYR A 105 19.17 2.05 10.26
N VAL A 106 19.58 3.05 9.47
CA VAL A 106 18.67 3.98 8.79
C VAL A 106 18.73 3.76 7.29
N ILE A 107 17.57 3.47 6.68
CA ILE A 107 17.42 3.32 5.24
C ILE A 107 16.33 4.31 4.77
N PRO A 108 16.69 5.33 3.98
CA PRO A 108 15.70 6.27 3.44
C PRO A 108 14.80 5.65 2.37
N PHE A 109 13.51 5.94 2.43
CA PHE A 109 12.50 5.57 1.42
C PHE A 109 11.62 6.79 1.09
N ALA A 110 10.97 6.75 -0.08
CA ALA A 110 9.98 7.76 -0.49
C ALA A 110 8.64 7.53 0.22
N GLY A 111 8.61 7.81 1.52
CA GLY A 111 7.49 7.49 2.41
C GLY A 111 7.60 6.09 3.03
N SER A 112 6.74 5.80 4.01
CA SER A 112 6.76 4.56 4.80
C SER A 112 6.04 3.39 4.14
N SER A 113 5.12 3.63 3.20
CA SER A 113 4.31 2.57 2.57
C SER A 113 5.16 1.54 1.80
N ASP A 114 6.17 2.00 1.04
CA ASP A 114 7.06 1.11 0.27
C ASP A 114 7.84 0.11 1.16
N PRO A 115 8.57 0.53 2.22
CA PRO A 115 9.27 -0.42 3.08
C PRO A 115 8.32 -1.32 3.89
N LEU A 116 7.14 -0.84 4.28
CA LEU A 116 6.13 -1.68 4.95
C LEU A 116 5.67 -2.82 4.04
N HIS A 117 5.33 -2.51 2.79
CA HIS A 117 4.92 -3.51 1.81
C HIS A 117 6.03 -4.54 1.52
N ARG A 118 7.27 -4.07 1.31
CA ARG A 118 8.44 -4.95 1.09
C ARG A 118 8.71 -5.86 2.29
N THR A 119 8.46 -5.39 3.51
CA THR A 119 8.64 -6.18 4.73
C THR A 119 7.68 -7.37 4.75
N VAL A 120 6.41 -7.17 4.37
CA VAL A 120 5.44 -8.27 4.26
C VAL A 120 5.94 -9.31 3.26
N LEU A 121 6.38 -8.89 2.07
CA LEU A 121 6.88 -9.80 1.04
C LEU A 121 8.16 -10.55 1.46
N ALA A 122 9.06 -9.89 2.18
CA ALA A 122 10.34 -10.46 2.57
C ALA A 122 10.23 -11.46 3.74
N PHE A 123 9.30 -11.25 4.67
CA PHE A 123 9.26 -11.98 5.94
C PHE A 123 8.07 -12.94 6.10
N THR A 124 7.10 -12.93 5.19
CA THR A 124 5.97 -13.87 5.21
C THR A 124 6.16 -15.05 4.27
N SER A 125 5.50 -16.16 4.56
CA SER A 125 5.49 -17.36 3.71
C SER A 125 4.29 -18.25 4.10
N PRO A 126 4.02 -19.35 3.36
CA PRO A 126 2.99 -20.32 3.77
C PRO A 126 3.21 -20.90 5.19
N SER A 127 4.43 -20.84 5.73
CA SER A 127 4.78 -21.28 7.09
C SER A 127 5.08 -20.13 8.06
N LYS A 128 5.01 -18.87 7.61
CA LYS A 128 5.25 -17.66 8.41
C LYS A 128 4.12 -16.67 8.19
N ALA A 129 3.10 -16.78 9.03
CA ALA A 129 1.92 -15.91 8.96
C ALA A 129 2.25 -14.47 9.39
N LEU A 130 1.58 -13.51 8.75
CA LEU A 130 1.50 -12.13 9.20
C LEU A 130 0.48 -12.02 10.34
N VAL A 131 0.84 -11.38 11.45
CA VAL A 131 -0.07 -11.09 12.57
C VAL A 131 -0.17 -9.57 12.72
N ILE A 132 -1.39 -9.04 12.65
CA ILE A 132 -1.69 -7.61 12.76
C ILE A 132 -2.90 -7.39 13.68
N GLY A 133 -3.06 -6.15 14.14
CA GLY A 133 -4.28 -5.75 14.85
C GLY A 133 -5.50 -5.70 13.93
N ASP A 134 -6.68 -5.93 14.52
CA ASP A 134 -7.98 -5.83 13.84
C ASP A 134 -8.88 -4.88 14.66
N PRO A 135 -9.09 -3.61 14.22
CA PRO A 135 -8.57 -3.00 12.99
C PRO A 135 -7.09 -2.58 13.09
N GLY A 136 -6.43 -2.43 11.93
CA GLY A 136 -5.03 -2.02 11.81
C GLY A 136 -4.76 -1.16 10.56
N TYR A 137 -3.52 -0.71 10.37
CA TYR A 137 -3.09 -0.06 9.13
C TYR A 137 -2.86 -1.11 8.04
N GLU A 138 -3.33 -0.82 6.83
CA GLU A 138 -3.23 -1.72 5.69
C GLU A 138 -1.79 -1.73 5.14
N ALA A 139 -1.23 -2.93 4.94
CA ALA A 139 0.10 -3.17 4.38
C ALA A 139 0.02 -4.02 3.12
#